data_AF-A0A0G0LNR3-F1
#
_entry.id   AF-A0A0G0LNR3-F1
#
_cell.length_a   1.000
_cell.length_b   1.000
_cell.length_c   1.000
_cell.angle_alpha   90.00
_cell.angle_beta   90.00
_cell.angle_gamma   90.00
#
_symmetry.space_group_name_H-M   'P 1'
#
loop_
_entity.id
_entity.type
_entity.pdbx_description
1 polymer ?
#
loop_
_entity_poly.entity_id
_entity_poly.type
_entity_poly.pdbx_seq_one_letter_code
_entity_poly.pdbx_strand_id
1 'polypeptide(L)'
;MEREIQFDPAETKKLFSPEDGTKNGQITIIGGSELFHGAPLLSLTVASKIVDMVYFSSPDPSVGEVANAAKSKLFSFIWVPWEDVGKCIEVSGGNAGMAKGGTGDTLAGLVVALFAKNEASLAASCASYITKTAGDELYGKVRTNFNADDLAAKVPEVLGRLQR
;
A
#
# COMPACT_ATOMS: atom_id res chain seq x y z
N MET A 1 -32.56 0.11 14.65
CA MET A 1 -31.87 0.10 15.96
C MET A 1 -30.49 -0.49 15.70
N GLU A 2 -29.55 0.35 15.31
CA GLU A 2 -28.17 -0.07 15.08
C GLU A 2 -27.58 -0.48 16.43
N ARG A 3 -27.15 -1.73 16.57
CA ARG A 3 -26.38 -2.14 17.75
C ARG A 3 -24.99 -1.54 17.54
N GLU A 4 -24.62 -0.54 18.34
CA GLU A 4 -23.22 -0.17 18.48
C GLU A 4 -22.47 -1.40 18.99
N ILE A 5 -21.72 -2.04 18.09
CA ILE A 5 -20.80 -3.10 18.46
C ILE A 5 -19.60 -2.40 19.10
N GLN A 6 -19.58 -2.34 20.42
CA GLN A 6 -18.44 -1.83 21.16
C GLN A 6 -17.30 -2.86 21.06
N PHE A 7 -16.15 -2.42 20.54
CA PHE A 7 -14.95 -3.26 20.43
C PHE A 7 -14.51 -3.75 21.82
N ASP A 8 -14.38 -5.08 21.98
CA ASP A 8 -13.80 -5.70 23.17
C ASP A 8 -12.29 -5.90 22.94
N PRO A 9 -11.40 -5.28 23.74
CA PRO A 9 -9.95 -5.49 23.62
C PRO A 9 -9.53 -6.98 23.67
N ALA A 10 -10.33 -7.87 24.26
CA ALA A 10 -10.07 -9.31 24.24
C ALA A 10 -10.13 -9.93 22.83
N GLU A 11 -10.79 -9.29 21.86
CA GLU A 11 -10.82 -9.73 20.46
C GLU A 11 -9.43 -9.76 19.82
N THR A 12 -8.47 -8.97 20.32
CA THR A 12 -7.07 -9.01 19.86
C THR A 12 -6.42 -10.38 20.02
N LYS A 13 -6.91 -11.21 20.96
CA LYS A 13 -6.44 -12.60 21.14
C LYS A 13 -6.87 -13.54 20.01
N LYS A 14 -7.80 -13.12 19.16
CA LYS A 14 -8.21 -13.86 17.95
C LYS A 14 -7.24 -13.66 16.79
N LEU A 15 -6.37 -12.65 16.86
CA LEU A 15 -5.33 -12.46 15.86
C LEU A 15 -4.40 -13.66 15.87
N PHE A 16 -3.90 -14.02 14.68
CA PHE A 16 -2.96 -15.12 14.54
C PHE A 16 -1.71 -14.86 15.39
N SER A 17 -1.36 -15.83 16.22
CA SER A 17 -0.11 -15.89 16.97
C SER A 17 0.43 -17.31 16.83
N PRO A 18 1.71 -17.49 16.50
CA PRO A 18 2.30 -18.83 16.46
C PRO A 18 2.35 -19.46 17.85
N GLU A 19 2.17 -20.78 17.90
CA GLU A 19 2.12 -21.55 19.16
C GLU A 19 3.44 -21.52 19.94
N ASP A 20 4.57 -21.45 19.25
CA ASP A 20 5.92 -21.47 19.81
C ASP A 20 6.63 -20.10 19.75
N GLY A 21 5.92 -19.04 19.35
CA GLY A 21 6.51 -17.70 19.16
C GLY A 21 7.36 -17.57 17.89
N THR A 22 7.42 -18.60 17.04
CA THR A 22 8.19 -18.62 15.79
C THR A 22 7.27 -18.77 14.58
N LYS A 23 7.65 -18.29 13.40
CA LYS A 23 6.81 -18.31 12.16
C LYS A 23 5.66 -17.32 12.19
N ASN A 24 5.95 -16.06 12.50
CA ASN A 24 4.99 -14.93 12.40
C ASN A 24 4.72 -14.49 10.95
N GLY A 25 5.19 -15.26 9.97
CA GLY A 25 4.98 -15.00 8.55
C GLY A 25 6.11 -14.18 7.91
N GLN A 26 5.97 -13.96 6.62
CA GLN A 26 6.89 -13.17 5.81
C GLN A 26 6.10 -12.19 4.96
N ILE A 27 6.63 -10.98 4.77
CA ILE A 27 6.00 -9.97 3.92
C ILE A 27 7.03 -9.35 2.99
N THR A 28 6.63 -9.06 1.76
CA THR A 28 7.41 -8.22 0.84
C THR A 28 6.71 -6.87 0.72
N ILE A 29 7.42 -5.81 1.04
CA ILE A 29 6.97 -4.43 0.87
C ILE A 29 7.64 -3.89 -0.38
N ILE A 30 6.83 -3.47 -1.33
CA ILE A 30 7.28 -2.86 -2.57
C ILE A 30 6.77 -1.44 -2.61
N GLY A 31 7.67 -0.47 -2.75
CA GLY A 31 7.27 0.91 -2.93
C GLY A 31 8.37 1.92 -2.70
N GLY A 32 7.99 3.17 -2.87
CA GLY A 32 8.90 4.31 -2.79
C GLY A 32 9.28 4.85 -4.14
N SER A 33 9.73 6.10 -4.10
CA SER A 33 10.33 6.83 -5.22
C SER A 33 11.34 7.82 -4.66
N GLU A 34 12.07 8.49 -5.54
CA GLU A 34 12.96 9.61 -5.20
C GLU A 34 12.28 10.63 -4.26
N LEU A 35 10.99 10.90 -4.48
CA LEU A 35 10.21 11.88 -3.70
C LEU A 35 9.48 11.27 -2.48
N PHE A 36 9.21 9.97 -2.45
CA PHE A 36 8.32 9.34 -1.46
C PHE A 36 8.91 8.08 -0.82
N HIS A 37 10.01 8.21 -0.10
CA HIS A 37 10.66 7.09 0.60
C HIS A 37 10.19 6.88 2.06
N GLY A 38 9.52 7.85 2.68
CA GLY A 38 9.13 7.77 4.11
C GLY A 38 8.05 6.75 4.44
N ALA A 39 6.97 6.71 3.66
CA ALA A 39 5.84 5.80 3.91
C ALA A 39 6.23 4.31 3.79
N PRO A 40 6.95 3.87 2.74
CA PRO A 40 7.41 2.48 2.66
C PRO A 40 8.35 2.08 3.81
N LEU A 41 9.24 2.98 4.24
CA LEU A 41 10.14 2.73 5.37
C LEU A 41 9.39 2.63 6.71
N LEU A 42 8.31 3.40 6.88
CA LEU A 42 7.46 3.31 8.07
C LEU A 42 6.69 1.99 8.09
N SER A 43 6.09 1.59 6.96
CA SER A 43 5.46 0.28 6.81
C SER A 43 6.43 -0.86 7.12
N LEU A 44 7.66 -0.75 6.62
CA LEU A 44 8.74 -1.69 6.90
C LEU A 44 9.07 -1.78 8.39
N THR A 45 9.21 -0.63 9.06
CA THR A 45 9.55 -0.58 10.48
C THR A 45 8.47 -1.22 11.37
N VAL A 46 7.20 -1.04 11.02
CA VAL A 46 6.08 -1.68 11.74
C VAL A 46 6.03 -3.17 11.42
N ALA A 47 6.08 -3.54 10.15
CA ALA A 47 6.03 -4.93 9.72
C ALA A 47 7.16 -5.75 10.37
N SER A 48 8.37 -5.20 10.45
CA SER A 48 9.53 -5.89 11.03
C SER A 48 9.45 -6.13 12.53
N LYS A 49 8.44 -5.58 13.21
CA LYS A 49 8.15 -5.85 14.63
C LYS A 49 7.11 -6.94 14.82
N ILE A 50 6.42 -7.34 13.75
CA ILE A 50 5.27 -8.24 13.80
C ILE A 50 5.60 -9.55 13.08
N VAL A 51 6.19 -9.50 11.89
CA VAL A 51 6.55 -10.69 11.10
C VAL A 51 8.02 -11.05 11.27
N ASP A 52 8.39 -12.31 11.03
CA ASP A 52 9.77 -12.77 11.20
C ASP A 52 10.70 -12.22 10.12
N MET A 53 10.20 -12.11 8.88
CA MET A 53 10.98 -11.66 7.74
C MET A 53 10.23 -10.60 6.95
N VAL A 54 10.89 -9.46 6.74
CA VAL A 54 10.43 -8.40 5.85
C VAL A 54 11.41 -8.29 4.69
N TYR A 55 10.89 -8.41 3.48
CA TYR A 55 11.61 -8.09 2.25
C TYR A 55 11.21 -6.69 1.80
N PHE A 56 12.16 -5.91 1.31
CA PHE A 56 11.92 -4.58 0.78
C PHE A 56 12.50 -4.46 -0.61
N SER A 57 11.70 -3.92 -1.52
CA SER A 57 12.16 -3.54 -2.85
C SER A 57 11.50 -2.24 -3.29
N SER A 58 12.12 -1.56 -4.23
CA SER A 58 11.61 -0.31 -4.78
C SER A 58 11.75 -0.31 -6.30
N PRO A 59 10.74 0.19 -7.04
CA PRO A 59 10.86 0.39 -8.49
C PRO A 59 11.86 1.50 -8.84
N ASP A 60 12.17 2.38 -7.90
CA ASP A 60 13.08 3.51 -8.09
C ASP A 60 14.48 3.19 -7.52
N PRO A 61 15.55 3.17 -8.35
CA PRO A 61 16.90 2.88 -7.90
C PRO A 61 17.42 3.81 -6.79
N SER A 62 16.96 5.08 -6.76
CA SER A 62 17.39 6.06 -5.75
C SER A 62 17.01 5.64 -4.32
N VAL A 63 15.91 4.92 -4.17
CA VAL A 63 15.46 4.36 -2.89
C VAL A 63 16.39 3.25 -2.42
N GLY A 64 17.12 2.59 -3.33
CA GLY A 64 18.16 1.61 -2.99
C GLY A 64 19.28 2.20 -2.15
N GLU A 65 19.69 3.44 -2.41
CA GLU A 65 20.69 4.14 -1.60
C GLU A 65 20.16 4.46 -0.20
N VAL A 66 18.93 4.97 -0.12
CA VAL A 66 18.24 5.24 1.15
C VAL A 66 18.02 3.95 1.94
N ALA A 67 17.66 2.86 1.27
CA ALA A 67 17.49 1.55 1.87
C ALA A 67 18.83 0.97 2.35
N ASN A 68 19.93 1.15 1.60
CA ASN A 68 21.25 0.74 2.06
C ASN A 68 21.72 1.56 3.28
N ALA A 69 21.45 2.87 3.30
CA ALA A 69 21.66 3.69 4.49
C ALA A 69 20.75 3.24 5.65
N ALA A 70 19.50 2.86 5.36
CA ALA A 70 18.57 2.32 6.34
C ALA A 70 19.05 0.97 6.88
N LYS A 71 19.58 0.04 6.06
CA LYS A 71 20.16 -1.24 6.52
C LYS A 71 21.20 -1.05 7.61
N SER A 72 22.02 -0.01 7.49
CA SER A 72 23.06 0.31 8.49
C SER A 72 22.48 0.74 9.85
N LYS A 73 21.20 1.14 9.90
CA LYS A 73 20.48 1.61 11.10
C LYS A 73 19.35 0.67 11.54
N LEU A 74 18.76 -0.06 10.60
CA LEU A 74 17.61 -0.96 10.71
C LEU A 74 18.09 -2.34 10.22
N PHE A 75 18.47 -3.20 11.15
CA PHE A 75 18.90 -4.58 10.87
C PHE A 75 17.74 -5.54 10.55
N SER A 76 16.55 -5.01 10.25
CA SER A 76 15.28 -5.73 10.36
C SER A 76 14.60 -6.04 9.03
N PHE A 77 15.31 -5.92 7.90
CA PHE A 77 14.76 -6.26 6.59
C PHE A 77 15.82 -6.77 5.61
N ILE A 78 15.38 -7.56 4.63
CA ILE A 78 16.17 -8.02 3.49
C ILE A 78 15.85 -7.12 2.30
N TRP A 79 16.88 -6.52 1.70
CA TRP A 79 16.72 -5.85 0.42
C TRP A 79 16.67 -6.87 -0.70
N VAL A 80 15.64 -6.78 -1.52
CA VAL A 80 15.47 -7.60 -2.72
C VAL A 80 15.71 -6.70 -3.92
N PRO A 81 16.73 -6.97 -4.75
CA PRO A 81 16.90 -6.28 -6.03
C PRO A 81 15.60 -6.30 -6.84
N TRP A 82 15.32 -5.23 -7.57
CA TRP A 82 14.07 -5.12 -8.31
C TRP A 82 13.87 -6.29 -9.29
N GLU A 83 14.96 -6.76 -9.93
CA GLU A 83 14.95 -7.93 -10.83
C GLU A 83 14.57 -9.26 -10.16
N ASP A 84 14.75 -9.37 -8.84
CA ASP A 84 14.51 -10.58 -8.05
C ASP A 84 13.17 -10.56 -7.32
N VAL A 85 12.46 -9.43 -7.33
CA VAL A 85 11.06 -9.39 -6.92
C VAL A 85 10.28 -10.28 -7.88
N GLY A 86 9.40 -11.15 -7.38
CA GLY A 86 8.58 -12.07 -8.20
C GLY A 86 7.64 -11.34 -9.18
N LYS A 87 6.41 -11.84 -9.41
CA LYS A 87 5.43 -11.08 -10.21
C LYS A 87 5.03 -9.77 -9.50
N CYS A 88 5.81 -8.73 -9.75
CA CYS A 88 5.46 -7.35 -9.43
C CYS A 88 4.57 -6.81 -10.56
N ILE A 89 3.49 -6.12 -10.19
CA ILE A 89 2.61 -5.46 -11.15
C ILE A 89 2.86 -3.96 -11.01
N GLU A 90 3.59 -3.39 -11.96
CA GLU A 90 3.81 -1.96 -12.02
C GLU A 90 2.57 -1.29 -12.64
N VAL A 91 2.02 -0.31 -11.91
CA VAL A 91 1.01 0.61 -12.44
C VAL A 91 1.71 1.93 -12.74
N SER A 92 2.22 2.07 -13.96
CA SER A 92 2.95 3.26 -14.41
C SER A 92 2.03 4.48 -14.56
N GLY A 93 2.57 5.66 -14.28
CA GLY A 93 1.88 6.95 -14.44
C GLY A 93 1.46 7.57 -13.10
N GLY A 94 0.36 8.31 -13.11
CA GLY A 94 -0.02 9.19 -12.01
C GLY A 94 0.47 10.62 -12.24
N ASN A 95 0.02 11.53 -11.38
CA ASN A 95 0.24 12.96 -11.58
C ASN A 95 0.53 13.68 -10.26
N ALA A 96 1.08 14.88 -10.36
CA ALA A 96 1.45 15.70 -9.20
C ALA A 96 0.27 16.03 -8.27
N GLY A 97 -0.99 15.95 -8.74
CA GLY A 97 -2.16 16.14 -7.89
C GLY A 97 -2.38 15.01 -6.88
N MET A 98 -1.82 13.82 -7.15
CA MET A 98 -1.92 12.65 -6.26
C MET A 98 -0.93 12.71 -5.08
N ALA A 99 0.05 13.60 -5.13
CA ALA A 99 1.04 13.86 -4.07
C ALA A 99 0.44 14.69 -2.93
N LYS A 100 -0.71 14.28 -2.38
CA LYS A 100 -1.41 14.95 -1.28
C LYS A 100 -1.65 13.98 -0.13
N GLY A 101 -1.70 14.54 1.09
CA GLY A 101 -2.12 13.76 2.26
C GLY A 101 -3.48 13.12 2.02
N GLY A 102 -3.61 11.83 2.35
CA GLY A 102 -4.85 11.07 2.25
C GLY A 102 -5.01 10.22 0.98
N THR A 103 -4.26 10.46 -0.10
CA THR A 103 -4.41 9.65 -1.33
C THR A 103 -3.99 8.20 -1.14
N GLY A 104 -3.00 7.96 -0.26
CA GLY A 104 -2.61 6.63 0.19
C GLY A 104 -3.70 5.93 1.01
N ASP A 105 -4.48 6.68 1.80
CA ASP A 105 -5.59 6.15 2.58
C ASP A 105 -6.76 5.73 1.66
N THR A 106 -7.03 6.52 0.61
CA THR A 106 -7.98 6.15 -0.45
C THR A 106 -7.57 4.84 -1.13
N LEU A 107 -6.28 4.71 -1.49
CA LEU A 107 -5.74 3.49 -2.07
C LEU A 107 -5.89 2.30 -1.12
N ALA A 108 -5.47 2.45 0.14
CA ALA A 108 -5.56 1.40 1.16
C ALA A 108 -7.00 0.94 1.37
N GLY A 109 -7.95 1.87 1.49
CA GLY A 109 -9.37 1.56 1.60
C GLY A 109 -9.91 0.79 0.40
N LEU A 110 -9.51 1.20 -0.82
CA LEU A 110 -9.90 0.50 -2.05
C LEU A 110 -9.29 -0.91 -2.15
N VAL A 111 -8.02 -1.08 -1.77
CA VAL A 111 -7.35 -2.39 -1.73
C VAL A 111 -8.12 -3.33 -0.82
N VAL A 112 -8.43 -2.92 0.41
CA VAL A 112 -9.16 -3.75 1.38
C VAL A 112 -10.58 -4.06 0.89
N ALA A 113 -11.28 -3.07 0.30
CA ALA A 113 -12.62 -3.27 -0.25
C ALA A 113 -12.65 -4.27 -1.41
N LEU A 114 -11.63 -4.25 -2.28
CA LEU A 114 -11.49 -5.25 -3.35
C LEU A 114 -11.06 -6.61 -2.80
N PHE A 115 -10.15 -6.64 -1.83
CA PHE A 115 -9.64 -7.87 -1.22
C PHE A 115 -10.72 -8.68 -0.52
N ALA A 116 -11.75 -8.02 0.02
CA ALA A 116 -12.90 -8.70 0.60
C ALA A 116 -13.63 -9.67 -0.36
N LYS A 117 -13.40 -9.56 -1.68
CA LYS A 117 -14.05 -10.35 -2.72
C LYS A 117 -13.09 -10.98 -3.73
N ASN A 118 -11.78 -10.77 -3.59
CA ASN A 118 -10.78 -11.13 -4.60
C ASN A 118 -9.44 -11.53 -3.95
N GLU A 119 -8.59 -12.22 -4.70
CA GLU A 119 -7.21 -12.50 -4.29
C GLU A 119 -6.41 -11.21 -4.05
N ALA A 120 -5.48 -11.25 -3.09
CA ALA A 120 -4.72 -10.08 -2.64
C ALA A 120 -3.96 -9.38 -3.78
N SER A 121 -3.33 -10.15 -4.67
CA SER A 121 -2.57 -9.61 -5.81
C SER A 121 -3.46 -8.84 -6.79
N LEU A 122 -4.62 -9.41 -7.14
CA LEU A 122 -5.59 -8.79 -8.03
C LEU A 122 -6.20 -7.53 -7.40
N ALA A 123 -6.56 -7.60 -6.11
CA ALA A 123 -7.09 -6.46 -5.37
C ALA A 123 -6.10 -5.28 -5.35
N ALA A 124 -4.82 -5.55 -5.04
CA ALA A 124 -3.77 -4.55 -4.99
C ALA A 124 -3.51 -3.88 -6.36
N SER A 125 -3.38 -4.69 -7.42
CA SER A 125 -3.11 -4.15 -8.76
C SER A 125 -4.29 -3.34 -9.31
N CYS A 126 -5.52 -3.85 -9.15
CA CYS A 126 -6.71 -3.16 -9.63
C CYS A 126 -6.97 -1.87 -8.84
N ALA A 127 -6.82 -1.89 -7.51
CA ALA A 127 -6.97 -0.68 -6.69
C ALA A 127 -5.98 0.41 -7.11
N SER A 128 -4.72 0.03 -7.35
CA SER A 128 -3.68 0.95 -7.81
C SER A 128 -4.04 1.56 -9.17
N TYR A 129 -4.47 0.73 -10.13
CA TYR A 129 -4.88 1.19 -11.46
C TYR A 129 -6.11 2.10 -11.44
N ILE A 130 -7.14 1.76 -10.65
CA ILE A 130 -8.36 2.56 -10.50
C ILE A 130 -8.04 3.91 -9.87
N THR A 131 -7.25 3.92 -8.79
CA THR A 131 -6.86 5.15 -8.07
C THR A 131 -6.06 6.07 -8.98
N LYS A 132 -5.09 5.52 -9.73
CA LYS A 132 -4.33 6.25 -10.75
C LYS A 132 -5.26 6.84 -11.81
N THR A 133 -6.19 6.06 -12.35
CA THR A 133 -7.12 6.51 -13.39
C THR A 133 -8.04 7.62 -12.88
N ALA A 134 -8.55 7.49 -11.65
CA ALA A 134 -9.34 8.54 -10.99
C ALA A 134 -8.54 9.83 -10.80
N GLY A 135 -7.29 9.70 -10.36
CA GLY A 135 -6.36 10.82 -10.21
C GLY A 135 -6.07 11.52 -11.52
N ASP A 136 -5.85 10.79 -12.61
CA ASP A 136 -5.59 11.36 -13.95
C ASP A 136 -6.82 12.09 -14.51
N GLU A 137 -8.02 11.52 -14.33
CA GLU A 137 -9.26 12.19 -14.74
C GLU A 137 -9.53 13.47 -13.95
N LEU A 138 -9.29 13.46 -12.63
CA LEU A 138 -9.37 14.66 -11.81
C LEU A 138 -8.32 15.68 -12.22
N TYR A 139 -7.09 15.25 -12.50
CA TYR A 139 -6.04 16.12 -12.98
C TYR A 139 -6.38 16.78 -14.32
N GLY A 140 -7.03 16.05 -15.23
CA GLY A 140 -7.53 16.60 -16.49
C GLY A 140 -8.57 17.72 -16.29
N LYS A 141 -9.34 17.67 -15.21
CA LYS A 141 -10.42 18.64 -14.91
C LYS A 141 -9.95 19.83 -14.09
N VAL A 142 -9.22 19.57 -13.00
CA VAL A 142 -8.88 20.56 -11.98
C VAL A 142 -7.37 20.66 -11.71
N ARG A 143 -6.53 20.02 -12.54
CA ARG A 143 -5.07 19.96 -12.38
C ARG A 143 -4.71 19.46 -10.98
N THR A 144 -3.88 20.17 -10.24
CA THR A 144 -3.49 19.79 -8.88
C THR A 144 -4.53 20.17 -7.82
N ASN A 145 -5.68 20.74 -8.19
CA ASN A 145 -6.68 21.25 -7.25
C ASN A 145 -7.78 20.22 -6.90
N PHE A 146 -7.40 18.99 -6.57
CA PHE A 146 -8.28 17.95 -5.97
C PHE A 146 -7.60 17.34 -4.75
N ASN A 147 -8.33 16.83 -3.76
CA ASN A 147 -7.78 16.19 -2.57
C ASN A 147 -8.15 14.68 -2.49
N ALA A 148 -7.87 14.05 -1.36
CA ALA A 148 -8.19 12.63 -1.12
C ALA A 148 -9.70 12.34 -1.14
N ASP A 149 -10.54 13.27 -0.70
CA ASP A 149 -12.00 13.10 -0.71
C ASP A 149 -12.55 13.14 -2.14
N ASP A 150 -12.07 14.08 -2.96
CA ASP A 150 -12.40 14.14 -4.38
C ASP A 150 -11.99 12.85 -5.10
N LEU A 151 -10.79 12.35 -4.78
CA LEU A 151 -10.26 11.10 -5.32
C LEU A 151 -11.14 9.91 -4.91
N ALA A 152 -11.51 9.81 -3.63
CA ALA A 152 -12.37 8.76 -3.10
C ALA A 152 -13.78 8.80 -3.73
N ALA A 153 -14.36 9.99 -3.92
CA ALA A 153 -15.66 10.17 -4.58
C ALA A 153 -15.63 9.75 -6.06
N LYS A 154 -14.47 9.89 -6.71
CA LYS A 154 -14.27 9.54 -8.12
C LYS A 154 -14.08 8.04 -8.35
N VAL A 155 -13.55 7.31 -7.37
CA VAL A 155 -13.23 5.87 -7.47
C VAL A 155 -14.44 5.00 -7.92
N PRO A 156 -15.66 5.13 -7.34
CA PRO A 156 -16.81 4.32 -7.77
C PRO A 156 -17.22 4.54 -9.23
N GLU A 157 -17.09 5.77 -9.74
CA GLU A 157 -17.39 6.10 -11.15
C GLU A 157 -16.42 5.38 -12.09
N VAL A 158 -15.12 5.46 -11.79
CA VAL A 158 -14.06 4.81 -12.57
C VAL A 158 -14.21 3.29 -12.53
N LEU A 159 -14.45 2.71 -11.35
CA LEU A 159 -14.67 1.28 -11.19
C LEU A 159 -15.90 0.81 -12.00
N GLY A 160 -17.02 1.52 -11.88
CA GLY A 160 -18.25 1.20 -12.61
C GLY A 160 -18.11 1.30 -14.13
N ARG A 161 -17.22 2.18 -14.62
CA ARG A 161 -16.87 2.28 -16.05
C ARG A 161 -15.97 1.14 -16.51
N LEU A 162 -15.00 0.72 -15.70
CA LEU A 162 -14.04 -0.33 -16.07
C LEU A 162 -14.64 -1.75 -16.03
N GLN A 163 -15.74 -1.95 -15.32
CA GLN A 163 -16.45 -3.24 -15.20
C GLN A 163 -17.61 -3.43 -16.20
N ARG A 164 -17.80 -2.49 -17.13
CA ARG A 164 -18.86 -2.53 -18.15
C ARG A 164 -18.32 -2.87 -19.52
#